data_AF-A0A256WAK1-F1
#
_entry.id   AF-A0A256WAK1-F1
#
_cell.length_a   1.000
_cell.length_b   1.000
_cell.length_c   1.000
_cell.angle_alpha   90.00
_cell.angle_beta   90.00
_cell.angle_gamma   90.00
#
_symmetry.space_group_name_H-M   'P 1'
#
loop_
_entity.id
_entity.type
_entity.pdbx_description
1 polymer ?
#
loop_
_entity_poly.entity_id
_entity_poly.type
_entity_poly.pdbx_seq_one_letter_code
_entity_poly.pdbx_strand_id
1 'polypeptide(L)'
;MEDPTNLEILTKFAKSTDRQIFNEEIIYPSSGGVRNYQKPKEVIYIPNDSTNSCFFIWLSDPFAKGGFATDICGAFIPLSSNIKSELNIRKRFLIDKLNPLSKSKNNIGSSNFQSKVVIKGDTEDSAIKNLLSHSRVQKHIVKAFDIQELLNISINEFKIDFIPELKDKSYISIINPQTWCTEKQQIEDIFKYMEELKALIYNDF
;
A
#
# COMPACT_ATOMS: atom_id res chain seq x y z
N MET A 1 0.25 3.06 -33.16
CA MET A 1 1.26 2.61 -32.19
C MET A 1 0.46 2.17 -30.98
N GLU A 2 0.64 0.95 -30.50
CA GLU A 2 -0.02 0.47 -29.29
C GLU A 2 0.59 1.15 -28.06
N ASP A 3 -0.23 1.47 -27.08
CA ASP A 3 0.23 2.03 -25.81
C ASP A 3 1.02 0.97 -25.03
N PRO A 4 2.13 1.34 -24.36
CA PRO A 4 2.96 0.37 -23.65
C PRO A 4 2.21 -0.25 -22.47
N THR A 5 2.44 -1.53 -22.22
CA THR A 5 1.83 -2.24 -21.08
C THR A 5 2.46 -1.80 -19.75
N ASN A 6 1.76 -2.06 -18.62
CA ASN A 6 2.29 -1.74 -17.29
C ASN A 6 3.63 -2.47 -17.02
N LEU A 7 3.73 -3.74 -17.42
CA LEU A 7 4.98 -4.49 -17.34
C LEU A 7 6.10 -3.83 -18.14
N GLU A 8 5.83 -3.33 -19.35
CA GLU A 8 6.83 -2.64 -20.16
C GLU A 8 7.29 -1.33 -19.52
N ILE A 9 6.36 -0.53 -18.98
CA ILE A 9 6.68 0.71 -18.28
C ILE A 9 7.54 0.42 -17.05
N LEU A 10 7.11 -0.52 -16.20
CA LEU A 10 7.84 -0.89 -14.98
C LEU A 10 9.18 -1.55 -15.28
N THR A 11 9.28 -2.33 -16.36
CA THR A 11 10.56 -2.90 -16.83
C THR A 11 11.52 -1.79 -17.27
N LYS A 12 11.03 -0.78 -18.00
CA LYS A 12 11.86 0.38 -18.38
C LYS A 12 12.33 1.15 -17.15
N PHE A 13 11.44 1.36 -16.18
CA PHE A 13 11.78 1.98 -14.90
C PHE A 13 12.90 1.20 -14.19
N ALA A 14 12.70 -0.09 -13.92
CA ALA A 14 13.65 -0.95 -13.21
C ALA A 14 15.03 -0.94 -13.88
N LYS A 15 15.09 -1.11 -15.21
CA LYS A 15 16.33 -1.02 -15.98
C LYS A 15 17.00 0.34 -15.86
N SER A 16 16.25 1.43 -15.91
CA SER A 16 16.78 2.80 -15.82
C SER A 16 17.31 3.17 -14.44
N THR A 17 17.04 2.34 -13.43
CA THR A 17 17.44 2.56 -12.03
C THR A 17 18.29 1.42 -11.49
N ASP A 18 18.75 0.51 -12.35
CA ASP A 18 19.54 -0.67 -11.99
C ASP A 18 18.89 -1.55 -10.90
N ARG A 19 17.56 -1.71 -10.99
CA ARG A 19 16.76 -2.55 -10.09
C ARG A 19 16.28 -3.80 -10.79
N GLN A 20 16.07 -4.85 -10.00
CA GLN A 20 15.42 -6.07 -10.46
C GLN A 20 13.90 -5.85 -10.58
N ILE A 21 13.26 -6.63 -11.44
CA ILE A 21 11.81 -6.66 -11.58
C ILE A 21 11.35 -8.10 -11.63
N PHE A 22 10.26 -8.38 -10.95
CA PHE A 22 9.63 -9.68 -10.89
C PHE A 22 8.18 -9.54 -11.35
N ASN A 23 7.71 -10.51 -12.12
CA ASN A 23 6.33 -10.58 -12.60
C ASN A 23 5.79 -11.99 -12.38
N GLU A 24 4.57 -12.08 -11.88
CA GLU A 24 3.85 -13.33 -11.68
C GLU A 24 2.39 -13.18 -12.14
N GLU A 25 1.92 -14.15 -12.93
CA GLU A 25 0.52 -14.30 -13.29
C GLU A 25 -0.07 -15.51 -12.57
N ILE A 26 -1.07 -15.26 -11.73
CA ILE A 26 -1.74 -16.29 -10.92
C ILE A 26 -3.13 -16.55 -11.50
N ILE A 27 -3.34 -17.76 -12.00
CA ILE A 27 -4.63 -18.18 -12.59
C ILE A 27 -5.54 -18.71 -11.49
N TYR A 28 -6.75 -18.15 -11.39
CA TYR A 28 -7.77 -18.65 -10.48
C TYR A 28 -8.30 -20.03 -10.92
N PRO A 29 -8.50 -20.99 -9.99
CA PRO A 29 -9.07 -22.28 -10.35
C PRO A 29 -10.45 -22.11 -10.99
N SER A 30 -10.72 -22.86 -12.08
CA SER A 30 -12.00 -22.81 -12.79
C SER A 30 -13.14 -23.34 -11.93
N SER A 31 -14.11 -22.48 -11.64
CA SER A 31 -15.40 -22.84 -11.07
C SER A 31 -16.36 -23.34 -12.18
N GLY A 32 -15.97 -24.38 -12.92
CA GLY A 32 -16.86 -25.30 -13.67
C GLY A 32 -17.92 -24.72 -14.63
N GLY A 33 -17.85 -23.44 -15.01
CA GLY A 33 -18.89 -22.73 -15.77
C GLY A 33 -18.53 -22.50 -17.24
N VAL A 34 -19.54 -22.41 -18.11
CA VAL A 34 -19.47 -22.41 -19.59
C VAL A 34 -18.91 -21.12 -20.22
N ARG A 35 -18.30 -20.21 -19.44
CA ARG A 35 -17.64 -18.99 -19.94
C ARG A 35 -16.28 -18.78 -19.27
N ASN A 36 -15.22 -19.32 -19.87
CA ASN A 36 -13.86 -19.32 -19.33
C ASN A 36 -13.01 -18.13 -19.80
N TYR A 37 -13.44 -16.90 -19.56
CA TYR A 37 -12.49 -15.77 -19.54
C TYR A 37 -12.02 -15.59 -18.11
N GLN A 38 -11.04 -16.40 -17.70
CA GLN A 38 -10.36 -16.20 -16.44
C GLN A 38 -9.34 -15.07 -16.61
N LYS A 39 -9.62 -13.91 -16.04
CA LYS A 39 -8.58 -12.89 -15.90
C LYS A 39 -7.60 -13.36 -14.83
N PRO A 40 -6.30 -13.49 -15.13
CA PRO A 40 -5.32 -13.81 -14.11
C PRO A 40 -5.19 -12.65 -13.13
N LYS A 41 -4.76 -12.96 -11.92
CA LYS A 41 -4.17 -11.98 -11.02
C LYS A 41 -2.76 -11.70 -11.52
N GLU A 42 -2.47 -10.45 -11.82
CA GLU A 42 -1.15 -10.02 -12.29
C GLU A 42 -0.44 -9.26 -11.17
N VAL A 43 0.82 -9.62 -10.95
CA VAL A 43 1.62 -9.10 -9.86
C VAL A 43 2.98 -8.72 -10.40
N ILE A 44 3.33 -7.44 -10.26
CA ILE A 44 4.66 -6.94 -10.58
C ILE A 44 5.25 -6.35 -9.32
N TYR A 45 6.49 -6.68 -8.98
CA TYR A 45 7.17 -6.02 -7.89
C TYR A 45 8.64 -5.72 -8.18
N ILE A 46 9.12 -4.64 -7.57
CA ILE A 46 10.46 -4.08 -7.75
C ILE A 46 11.01 -3.80 -6.35
N PRO A 47 12.06 -4.50 -5.89
CA PRO A 47 12.77 -4.12 -4.67
C PRO A 47 13.47 -2.77 -4.87
N ASN A 48 13.45 -1.93 -3.84
CA ASN A 48 14.13 -0.62 -3.88
C ASN A 48 15.65 -0.78 -4.01
N ASP A 49 16.21 -1.77 -3.32
CA ASP A 49 17.64 -2.05 -3.28
C ASP A 49 17.90 -3.55 -3.00
N SER A 50 19.18 -3.94 -2.92
CA SER A 50 19.61 -5.32 -2.66
C SER A 50 19.32 -5.83 -1.25
N THR A 51 18.88 -4.96 -0.32
CA THR A 51 18.50 -5.37 1.03
C THR A 51 17.08 -5.95 1.08
N ASN A 52 16.30 -5.81 -0.01
CA ASN A 52 14.92 -6.29 -0.13
C ASN A 52 14.06 -5.88 1.07
N SER A 53 14.20 -4.62 1.49
CA SER A 53 13.54 -4.09 2.68
C SER A 53 12.42 -3.10 2.37
N CYS A 54 12.24 -2.76 1.08
CA CYS A 54 11.15 -1.95 0.56
C CYS A 54 10.85 -2.40 -0.87
N PHE A 55 9.57 -2.53 -1.21
CA PHE A 55 9.11 -3.05 -2.50
C PHE A 55 8.07 -2.14 -3.09
N PHE A 56 8.23 -1.73 -4.33
CA PHE A 56 7.12 -1.21 -5.11
C PHE A 56 6.37 -2.39 -5.71
N ILE A 57 5.06 -2.43 -5.49
CA ILE A 57 4.17 -3.49 -5.96
C ILE A 57 3.12 -2.85 -6.86
N TRP A 58 2.85 -3.49 -7.98
CA TRP A 58 1.65 -3.30 -8.78
C TRP A 58 0.88 -4.63 -8.77
N LEU A 59 -0.40 -4.57 -8.43
CA LEU A 59 -1.26 -5.72 -8.25
C LEU A 59 -2.59 -5.44 -8.94
N SER A 60 -2.91 -6.26 -9.94
CA SER A 60 -4.22 -6.30 -10.58
C SER A 60 -4.87 -7.63 -10.21
N ASP A 61 -5.84 -7.58 -9.30
CA ASP A 61 -6.53 -8.78 -8.82
C ASP A 61 -8.03 -8.66 -9.10
N PRO A 62 -8.58 -9.42 -10.07
CA PRO A 62 -9.99 -9.36 -10.42
C PRO A 62 -10.95 -9.79 -9.30
N PHE A 63 -10.46 -10.41 -8.22
CA PHE A 63 -11.30 -10.97 -7.14
C PHE A 63 -10.85 -10.60 -5.71
N ALA A 64 -9.93 -9.64 -5.55
CA ALA A 64 -9.25 -9.36 -4.28
C ALA A 64 -10.14 -9.00 -3.08
N LYS A 65 -11.23 -8.23 -3.26
CA LYS A 65 -12.05 -7.73 -2.13
C LYS A 65 -13.53 -7.98 -2.37
N GLY A 66 -14.10 -9.01 -1.72
CA GLY A 66 -15.53 -9.34 -1.84
C GLY A 66 -15.96 -9.71 -3.26
N GLY A 67 -15.04 -10.19 -4.11
CA GLY A 67 -15.28 -10.51 -5.52
C GLY A 67 -15.19 -9.32 -6.48
N PHE A 68 -14.75 -8.15 -6.01
CA PHE A 68 -14.50 -6.97 -6.86
C PHE A 68 -13.05 -6.91 -7.32
N ALA A 69 -12.87 -6.52 -8.59
CA ALA A 69 -11.57 -6.22 -9.16
C ALA A 69 -10.90 -5.09 -8.38
N THR A 70 -9.64 -5.29 -8.03
CA THR A 70 -8.82 -4.33 -7.31
C THR A 70 -7.51 -4.16 -8.04
N ASP A 71 -7.25 -2.94 -8.47
CA ASP A 71 -5.94 -2.51 -8.94
C ASP A 71 -5.31 -1.64 -7.85
N ILE A 72 -4.12 -2.03 -7.38
CA ILE A 72 -3.33 -1.20 -6.48
C ILE A 72 -1.91 -1.05 -7.00
N CYS A 73 -1.29 0.06 -6.66
CA CYS A 73 0.15 0.19 -6.74
C CYS A 73 0.71 0.98 -5.57
N GLY A 74 1.93 0.69 -5.15
CA GLY A 74 2.53 1.41 -4.02
C GLY A 74 3.76 0.76 -3.46
N ALA A 75 4.36 1.37 -2.45
CA ALA A 75 5.49 0.81 -1.73
C ALA A 75 5.05 0.09 -0.46
N PHE A 76 5.80 -0.95 -0.09
CA PHE A 76 5.55 -1.84 1.04
C PHE A 76 6.86 -2.10 1.78
N ILE A 77 6.83 -2.06 3.10
CA ILE A 77 7.94 -2.48 3.96
C ILE A 77 7.44 -3.50 4.98
N PRO A 78 8.22 -4.54 5.29
CA PRO A 78 7.91 -5.41 6.42
C PRO A 78 7.98 -4.59 7.71
N LEU A 79 7.22 -5.02 8.72
CA LEU A 79 7.32 -4.54 10.09
C LEU A 79 7.95 -5.62 10.96
N SER A 80 8.73 -5.22 11.96
CA SER A 80 9.24 -6.14 12.99
C SER A 80 8.14 -6.63 13.94
N SER A 81 7.10 -5.82 14.12
CA SER A 81 5.95 -6.13 14.98
C SER A 81 4.96 -7.05 14.28
N ASN A 82 4.49 -8.09 14.98
CA ASN A 82 3.41 -8.96 14.50
C ASN A 82 2.04 -8.30 14.76
N ILE A 83 1.66 -7.40 13.87
CA ILE A 83 0.33 -6.79 13.81
C ILE A 83 -0.60 -7.76 13.08
N LYS A 84 -1.69 -8.17 13.74
CA LYS A 84 -2.70 -9.05 13.14
C LYS A 84 -3.86 -8.28 12.52
N SER A 85 -4.08 -7.07 13.00
CA SER A 85 -5.17 -6.22 12.57
C SER A 85 -4.87 -5.54 11.24
N GLU A 86 -5.94 -5.25 10.50
CA GLU A 86 -5.89 -4.45 9.28
C GLU A 86 -6.20 -2.99 9.60
N LEU A 87 -5.49 -2.09 8.93
CA LEU A 87 -5.72 -0.65 9.04
C LEU A 87 -5.59 0.01 7.67
N ASN A 88 -6.45 0.97 7.40
CA ASN A 88 -6.37 1.85 6.24
C ASN A 88 -6.55 3.30 6.71
N ILE A 89 -5.59 4.15 6.36
CA ILE A 89 -5.55 5.57 6.68
C ILE A 89 -5.53 6.33 5.36
N ARG A 90 -6.49 7.22 5.15
CA ARG A 90 -6.52 8.10 3.98
C ARG A 90 -6.67 9.55 4.37
N LYS A 91 -6.35 10.45 3.44
CA LYS A 91 -6.66 11.88 3.59
C LYS A 91 -8.16 12.07 3.81
N ARG A 92 -8.52 12.99 4.71
CA ARG A 92 -9.90 13.41 4.93
C ARG A 92 -10.29 14.45 3.87
N PHE A 93 -11.37 14.17 3.15
CA PHE A 93 -11.93 15.06 2.14
C PHE A 93 -13.06 15.93 2.71
N LEU A 94 -13.46 16.96 1.96
CA LEU A 94 -14.54 17.86 2.38
C LEU A 94 -15.87 17.11 2.58
N ILE A 95 -16.17 16.13 1.73
CA ILE A 95 -17.40 15.33 1.85
C ILE A 95 -17.44 14.48 3.14
N ASP A 96 -16.28 14.09 3.68
CA ASP A 96 -16.22 13.37 4.96
C ASP A 96 -16.62 14.26 6.14
N LYS A 97 -16.47 15.57 6.01
CA LYS A 97 -16.90 16.53 7.05
C LYS A 97 -18.42 16.66 7.12
N LEU A 98 -19.11 16.34 6.04
CA LEU A 98 -20.57 16.40 5.94
C LEU A 98 -21.25 15.18 6.57
N ASN A 99 -20.51 14.10 6.84
CA ASN A 99 -21.03 12.90 7.48
C ASN A 99 -20.50 12.74 8.93
N PRO A 100 -21.16 13.33 9.95
CA PRO A 100 -20.70 13.28 11.33
C PRO A 100 -20.71 11.86 11.94
N LEU A 101 -21.40 10.91 11.30
CA LEU A 101 -21.43 9.49 11.71
C LEU A 101 -20.12 8.75 11.40
N SER A 102 -19.21 9.34 10.61
CA SER A 102 -17.93 8.72 10.27
C SER A 102 -16.82 8.96 11.30
N LYS A 103 -17.11 9.62 12.42
CA LYS A 103 -16.15 9.77 13.51
C LYS A 103 -15.87 8.39 14.10
N SER A 104 -14.70 7.83 13.76
CA SER A 104 -14.11 6.69 14.45
C SER A 104 -14.24 6.90 15.96
N LYS A 105 -14.84 5.94 16.67
CA LYS A 105 -15.01 5.99 18.13
C LYS A 105 -13.67 5.84 18.88
N ASN A 106 -12.60 5.52 18.17
CA ASN A 106 -11.34 5.11 18.77
C ASN A 106 -10.28 6.18 18.50
N ASN A 107 -9.80 6.79 19.59
CA ASN A 107 -8.80 7.84 19.57
C ASN A 107 -7.40 7.24 19.30
N ILE A 108 -7.02 7.13 18.03
CA ILE A 108 -5.66 6.77 17.61
C ILE A 108 -4.88 8.02 17.20
N GLY A 109 -3.69 8.22 17.78
CA GLY A 109 -2.83 9.37 17.52
C GLY A 109 -3.36 10.69 18.09
N SER A 110 -2.79 11.81 17.64
CA SER A 110 -3.18 13.14 18.13
C SER A 110 -4.49 13.64 17.49
N SER A 111 -5.17 14.57 18.17
CA SER A 111 -6.37 15.24 17.63
C SER A 111 -6.10 15.98 16.31
N ASN A 112 -4.90 16.58 16.17
CA ASN A 112 -4.45 17.23 14.94
C ASN A 112 -4.21 16.24 13.79
N PHE A 113 -3.78 15.02 14.10
CA PHE A 113 -3.66 13.96 13.10
C PHE A 113 -5.04 13.50 12.63
N GLN A 114 -5.93 13.17 13.58
CA GLN A 114 -7.27 12.68 13.28
C GLN A 114 -8.15 13.70 12.52
N SER A 115 -7.90 15.00 12.68
CA SER A 115 -8.62 16.03 11.93
C SER A 115 -8.28 16.04 10.43
N LYS A 116 -7.13 15.47 10.06
CA LYS A 116 -6.61 15.43 8.68
C LYS A 116 -6.83 14.11 7.97
N VAL A 117 -7.10 13.04 8.72
CA VAL A 117 -7.21 11.68 8.17
C VAL A 117 -8.55 11.03 8.49
N VAL A 118 -8.88 9.99 7.72
CA VAL A 118 -9.92 9.01 8.02
C VAL A 118 -9.22 7.67 8.23
N ILE A 119 -9.51 7.02 9.35
CA ILE A 119 -8.95 5.72 9.72
C ILE A 119 -10.07 4.68 9.67
N LYS A 120 -9.83 3.58 8.98
CA LYS A 120 -10.69 2.39 8.92
C LYS A 120 -9.88 1.16 9.34
N GLY A 121 -10.57 0.16 9.89
CA GLY A 121 -9.94 -1.06 10.37
C GLY A 121 -9.97 -1.17 11.89
N ASP A 122 -9.23 -2.13 12.43
CA ASP A 122 -9.18 -2.39 13.86
C ASP A 122 -8.12 -1.51 14.53
N THR A 123 -8.62 -0.52 15.26
CA THR A 123 -7.83 0.46 15.98
C THR A 123 -7.59 0.07 17.44
N GLU A 124 -8.03 -1.11 17.89
CA GLU A 124 -7.81 -1.56 19.27
C GLU A 124 -6.46 -2.27 19.44
N ASP A 125 -5.83 -2.72 18.34
CA ASP A 125 -4.50 -3.32 18.32
C ASP A 125 -3.44 -2.39 18.96
N SER A 126 -2.75 -2.91 19.97
CA SER A 126 -1.78 -2.15 20.76
C SER A 126 -0.54 -1.76 19.96
N ALA A 127 -0.10 -2.58 19.00
CA ALA A 127 1.04 -2.27 18.15
C ALA A 127 0.70 -1.13 17.17
N ILE A 128 -0.53 -1.13 16.64
CA ILE A 128 -1.02 0.00 15.82
C ILE A 128 -1.12 1.28 16.64
N LYS A 129 -1.69 1.21 17.85
CA LYS A 129 -1.76 2.37 18.76
C LYS A 129 -0.37 2.91 19.08
N ASN A 130 0.58 2.02 19.36
CA ASN A 130 1.95 2.40 19.66
C ASN A 130 2.59 3.11 18.46
N LEU A 131 2.53 2.51 17.26
CA LEU A 131 3.02 3.09 16.01
C LEU A 131 2.46 4.50 15.77
N LEU A 132 1.14 4.64 15.89
CA LEU A 132 0.45 5.89 15.60
C LEU A 132 0.44 6.87 16.77
N SER A 133 1.00 6.53 17.94
CA SER A 133 1.19 7.49 19.02
C SER A 133 2.34 8.47 18.74
N HIS A 134 3.26 8.11 17.84
CA HIS A 134 4.46 8.88 17.54
C HIS A 134 4.15 10.05 16.61
N SER A 135 4.43 11.28 17.10
CA SER A 135 4.11 12.50 16.36
C SER A 135 4.87 12.64 15.03
N ARG A 136 6.09 12.08 14.94
CA ARG A 136 6.89 12.06 13.71
C ARG A 136 6.25 11.17 12.65
N VAL A 137 5.87 9.94 13.02
CA VAL A 137 5.13 9.01 12.15
C VAL A 137 3.82 9.64 11.68
N GLN A 138 3.03 10.23 12.57
CA GLN A 138 1.79 10.92 12.21
C GLN A 138 2.00 12.05 11.20
N LYS A 139 3.01 12.91 11.42
CA LYS A 139 3.34 14.00 10.48
C LYS A 139 3.78 13.46 9.12
N HIS A 140 4.56 12.39 9.12
CA HIS A 140 5.05 11.76 7.91
C HIS A 140 3.91 11.15 7.08
N ILE A 141 2.98 10.45 7.73
CA ILE A 141 1.76 9.94 7.11
C ILE A 141 0.95 11.07 6.45
N VAL A 142 0.74 12.18 7.16
CA VAL A 142 -0.01 13.32 6.60
C VAL A 142 0.69 13.90 5.38
N LYS A 143 2.02 14.00 5.41
CA LYS A 143 2.83 14.54 4.31
C LYS A 143 2.86 13.60 3.10
N ALA A 144 2.73 12.29 3.29
CA ALA A 144 2.64 11.34 2.17
C ALA A 144 1.45 11.65 1.25
N PHE A 145 0.34 12.19 1.78
CA PHE A 145 -0.81 12.60 0.98
C PHE A 145 -0.59 13.86 0.13
N ASP A 146 0.58 14.49 0.22
CA ASP A 146 0.99 15.59 -0.67
C ASP A 146 1.70 15.08 -1.93
N ILE A 147 2.16 13.81 -1.95
CA ILE A 147 2.71 13.16 -3.16
C ILE A 147 1.60 12.98 -4.19
N GLN A 148 0.47 12.42 -3.75
CA GLN A 148 -0.72 12.24 -4.56
C GLN A 148 -1.95 12.17 -3.67
N GLU A 149 -3.04 12.79 -4.12
CA GLU A 149 -4.23 13.04 -3.30
C GLU A 149 -4.95 11.76 -2.86
N LEU A 150 -4.89 10.70 -3.67
CA LEU A 150 -5.62 9.45 -3.48
C LEU A 150 -4.80 8.36 -2.78
N LEU A 151 -3.63 8.70 -2.23
CA LEU A 151 -2.83 7.74 -1.48
C LEU A 151 -3.50 7.35 -0.16
N ASN A 152 -3.33 6.09 0.18
CA ASN A 152 -3.63 5.53 1.49
C ASN A 152 -2.34 5.01 2.12
N ILE A 153 -2.27 5.10 3.44
CA ILE A 153 -1.34 4.33 4.24
C ILE A 153 -2.11 3.13 4.79
N SER A 154 -1.61 1.91 4.59
CA SER A 154 -2.29 0.73 5.10
C SER A 154 -1.37 -0.23 5.84
N ILE A 155 -1.95 -1.00 6.74
CA ILE A 155 -1.31 -2.10 7.45
C ILE A 155 -2.12 -3.35 7.14
N ASN A 156 -1.45 -4.38 6.61
CA ASN A 156 -2.05 -5.70 6.33
C ASN A 156 -3.29 -5.70 5.40
N GLU A 157 -3.57 -4.62 4.65
CA GLU A 157 -4.83 -4.51 3.89
C GLU A 157 -4.94 -5.46 2.70
N PHE A 158 -3.81 -5.89 2.11
CA PHE A 158 -3.79 -6.70 0.88
C PHE A 158 -2.98 -7.98 1.03
N LYS A 159 -3.51 -9.11 0.59
CA LYS A 159 -2.74 -10.35 0.66
C LYS A 159 -1.57 -10.33 -0.35
N ILE A 160 -0.35 -10.12 0.17
CA ILE A 160 0.91 -9.98 -0.59
C ILE A 160 1.96 -11.06 -0.24
N ASP A 161 1.50 -12.23 0.18
CA ASP A 161 2.34 -13.37 0.57
C ASP A 161 3.13 -14.03 -0.59
N PHE A 162 2.92 -13.56 -1.82
CA PHE A 162 3.72 -13.91 -3.00
C PHE A 162 5.12 -13.29 -2.99
N ILE A 163 5.35 -12.19 -2.23
CA ILE A 163 6.70 -11.66 -2.01
C ILE A 163 7.32 -12.40 -0.82
N PRO A 164 8.42 -13.16 -1.01
CA PRO A 164 9.01 -13.98 0.05
C PRO A 164 9.34 -13.20 1.31
N GLU A 165 9.80 -11.96 1.19
CA GLU A 165 10.21 -11.12 2.31
C GLU A 165 9.04 -10.56 3.13
N LEU A 166 7.84 -10.50 2.55
CA LEU A 166 6.60 -10.04 3.19
C LEU A 166 5.70 -11.20 3.63
N LYS A 167 6.00 -12.43 3.19
CA LYS A 167 5.28 -13.63 3.57
C LYS A 167 5.32 -13.84 5.09
N ASP A 168 4.16 -14.09 5.67
CA ASP A 168 3.95 -14.33 7.10
C ASP A 168 4.46 -13.19 8.01
N LYS A 169 4.67 -11.99 7.46
CA LYS A 169 5.04 -10.78 8.20
C LYS A 169 3.96 -9.73 8.08
N SER A 170 3.81 -8.93 9.12
CA SER A 170 3.06 -7.70 9.03
C SER A 170 3.84 -6.69 8.18
N TYR A 171 3.13 -5.82 7.50
CA TYR A 171 3.75 -4.80 6.67
C TYR A 171 2.94 -3.51 6.74
N ILE A 172 3.60 -2.39 6.44
CA ILE A 172 2.97 -1.11 6.19
C ILE A 172 3.20 -0.72 4.73
N SER A 173 2.22 -0.05 4.14
CA SER A 173 2.24 0.33 2.74
C SER A 173 1.80 1.77 2.51
N ILE A 174 2.35 2.40 1.47
CA ILE A 174 1.86 3.64 0.86
C ILE A 174 1.33 3.23 -0.49
N ILE A 175 0.01 3.27 -0.68
CA ILE A 175 -0.66 2.71 -1.85
C ILE A 175 -1.61 3.69 -2.50
N ASN A 176 -1.75 3.56 -3.80
CA ASN A 176 -2.81 4.15 -4.58
C ASN A 176 -3.80 3.06 -4.99
N PRO A 177 -5.05 3.10 -4.50
CA PRO A 177 -6.05 2.09 -4.80
C PRO A 177 -6.94 2.44 -6.00
N GLN A 178 -6.68 3.56 -6.70
CA GLN A 178 -7.58 4.09 -7.73
C GLN A 178 -6.89 4.43 -9.05
N THR A 179 -5.59 4.70 -9.03
CA THR A 179 -4.83 5.16 -10.20
C THR A 179 -3.48 4.49 -10.23
N TRP A 180 -2.97 4.28 -11.44
CA TRP A 180 -1.67 3.67 -11.66
C TRP A 180 -0.55 4.70 -11.48
N CYS A 181 0.45 4.34 -10.69
CA CYS A 181 1.69 5.11 -10.56
C CYS A 181 2.71 4.55 -11.57
N THR A 182 2.63 5.05 -12.80
CA THR A 182 3.52 4.64 -13.91
C THR A 182 4.64 5.64 -14.19
N GLU A 183 4.57 6.84 -13.60
CA GLU A 183 5.60 7.87 -13.75
C GLU A 183 6.82 7.56 -12.86
N LYS A 184 8.01 7.53 -13.48
CA LYS A 184 9.28 7.27 -12.78
C LYS A 184 9.47 8.12 -11.53
N GLN A 185 9.20 9.44 -11.62
CA GLN A 185 9.39 10.34 -10.48
C GLN A 185 8.44 10.01 -9.33
N GLN A 186 7.19 9.66 -9.63
CA GLN A 186 6.21 9.27 -8.60
C GLN A 186 6.64 7.98 -7.88
N ILE A 187 7.15 6.99 -8.62
CA ILE A 187 7.65 5.74 -8.03
C ILE A 187 8.84 6.02 -7.10
N GLU A 188 9.80 6.84 -7.53
CA GLU A 188 10.94 7.23 -6.67
C GLU A 188 10.51 8.04 -5.44
N ASP A 189 9.55 8.96 -5.59
CA ASP A 189 9.02 9.72 -4.47
C ASP A 189 8.32 8.80 -3.46
N ILE A 190 7.55 7.82 -3.93
CA ILE A 190 6.91 6.81 -3.08
C ILE A 190 7.98 5.96 -2.36
N PHE A 191 9.02 5.49 -3.06
CA PHE A 191 10.12 4.76 -2.43
C PHE A 191 10.81 5.58 -1.35
N LYS A 192 11.18 6.82 -1.67
CA LYS A 192 11.83 7.74 -0.74
C LYS A 192 10.98 7.97 0.51
N TYR A 193 9.70 8.26 0.34
CA TYR A 193 8.80 8.46 1.47
C TYR A 193 8.66 7.20 2.32
N MET A 194 8.65 6.03 1.69
CA MET A 194 8.57 4.77 2.41
C MET A 194 9.84 4.47 3.20
N GLU A 195 11.03 4.72 2.65
CA GLU A 195 12.30 4.58 3.40
C GLU A 195 12.40 5.59 4.56
N GLU A 196 11.92 6.83 4.36
CA GLU A 196 11.85 7.82 5.43
C GLU A 196 10.88 7.35 6.54
N LEU A 197 9.73 6.76 6.18
CA LEU A 197 8.78 6.20 7.14
C LEU A 197 9.40 5.03 7.90
N LYS A 198 10.06 4.12 7.18
CA LYS A 198 10.80 2.99 7.74
C LYS A 198 11.82 3.48 8.75
N ALA A 199 12.64 4.46 8.41
CA ALA A 199 13.62 5.02 9.32
C ALA A 199 12.98 5.61 10.60
N LEU A 200 11.80 6.22 10.51
CA LEU A 200 11.08 6.70 11.69
C LEU A 200 10.57 5.54 12.56
N ILE A 201 10.08 4.47 11.94
CA ILE A 201 9.60 3.29 12.67
C ILE A 201 10.78 2.59 13.36
N TYR A 202 11.84 2.23 12.63
CA TYR A 202 12.92 1.42 13.18
C TYR A 202 13.93 2.16 14.06
N ASN A 203 13.94 3.50 14.08
CA ASN A 203 14.77 4.27 15.01
C ASN A 203 14.02 4.68 16.29
N ASP A 204 12.69 4.73 16.25
CA ASP A 204 11.86 5.06 17.41
C ASP A 204 11.36 3.79 18.15
N PHE A 205 11.63 2.58 17.64
CA PHE A 205 11.27 1.27 18.21
C PHE A 205 12.45 0.28 18.22
#